data_AF-A0A8T5R324-F1
#
_entry.id   AF-A0A8T5R324-F1
#
_cell.length_a   1.000
_cell.length_b   1.000
_cell.length_c   1.000
_cell.angle_alpha   90.00
_cell.angle_beta   90.00
_cell.angle_gamma   90.00
#
_symmetry.space_group_name_H-M   'P 1'
#
loop_
_entity.id
_entity.type
_entity.pdbx_description
1 polymer ?
#
loop_
_entity_poly.entity_id
_entity_poly.type
_entity_poly.pdbx_seq_one_letter_code
_entity_poly.pdbx_strand_id
1 'polypeptide(L)'
;MRQTGPVRWVIASLATLVVSTAGFGAFAAMSGDGDTKGTAFRDGHAAHAEGAHAHGVAPAVVPGEVNGLDPWRPVAIEHTLWNGLGEGKIPSKEEARTFADKWSRFVAKGDAGIDRLRAQGYLSGEGTEDDPYVLERFYVDGDLTIQSTDRAIVIRNGYVGGQLSLNYIGEAVHVHHVYAKDLRVNENVARSGDNTGGVFHDNAFGFVGQIRHFTGTFFDNTVGPRPQGVTATALGDSGIIRVPEEVVFNFDGFHGADVHHNTFHGMVDIKLHGHNHGDCFLCPVHDHADPTGYPAGQEGREEPNGTGDGAHDHPLPEEYEALGMRSHHSVRYHSLLFRDNTIHVPEGVALRYNDRNHAGDDRTANSEPNDHLEDPHLHHQDITFARNTLDGGRFQLEIFNARDDRHVVANTGALRILDHDITVRYDPTQNMMVTGIQFGDAEDIELLVRGNTVRFEKKESEDPRTLFMGTFKEPPVLTGIHLHVIRTGNLTIAENTVATGDYGIYANGMTERVYWELLGNDFRTATDYRGAHVEATPHEGDDLDDTRRERPEGEAGTAAKDEDAHTHDHGGH
;
A
#
# COMPACT_ATOMS: atom_id res chain seq x y z
N MET A 1 -11.91 67.07 -6.49
CA MET A 1 -10.53 67.26 -6.02
C MET A 1 -10.53 67.42 -4.50
N ARG A 2 -10.10 66.40 -3.76
CA ARG A 2 -9.52 66.49 -2.41
C ARG A 2 -8.77 65.18 -2.14
N GLN A 3 -7.48 65.31 -1.85
CA GLN A 3 -6.48 64.26 -1.76
C GLN A 3 -6.71 63.33 -0.56
N THR A 4 -6.56 62.04 -0.79
CA THR A 4 -6.43 60.98 0.22
C THR A 4 -4.98 60.93 0.71
N GLY A 5 -4.76 61.08 2.02
CA GLY A 5 -3.49 60.76 2.68
C GLY A 5 -3.43 59.29 3.11
N PRO A 6 -2.23 58.70 3.28
CA PRO A 6 -2.09 57.29 3.60
C PRO A 6 -2.22 57.01 5.10
N VAL A 7 -3.04 56.03 5.45
CA VAL A 7 -3.15 55.45 6.80
C VAL A 7 -2.01 54.44 6.97
N ARG A 8 -1.12 54.68 7.93
CA ARG A 8 -0.10 53.72 8.37
C ARG A 8 -0.70 52.82 9.46
N TRP A 9 -0.67 51.51 9.22
CA TRP A 9 -0.94 50.49 10.24
C TRP A 9 0.32 50.27 11.08
N VAL A 10 0.18 50.38 12.40
CA VAL A 10 1.19 49.96 13.39
C VAL A 10 0.73 48.61 13.91
N ILE A 11 1.53 47.57 13.67
CA ILE A 11 1.37 46.25 14.27
C ILE A 11 2.05 46.29 15.65
N ALA A 12 1.27 46.13 16.71
CA ALA A 12 1.77 45.94 18.06
C ALA A 12 1.83 44.44 18.37
N SER A 13 3.04 43.89 18.46
CA SER A 13 3.28 42.53 18.96
C SER A 13 3.20 42.54 20.48
N LEU A 14 2.22 41.83 21.05
CA LEU A 14 2.17 41.50 22.48
C LEU A 14 2.77 40.11 22.68
N ALA A 15 3.97 40.05 23.26
CA ALA A 15 4.57 38.84 23.77
C ALA A 15 4.18 38.70 25.25
N THR A 16 3.42 37.65 25.58
CA THR A 16 3.13 37.29 26.97
C THR A 16 4.23 36.36 27.47
N LEU A 17 4.98 36.88 28.44
CA LEU A 17 5.97 36.20 29.27
C LEU A 17 5.26 35.37 30.35
N VAL A 18 5.53 34.05 30.43
CA VAL A 18 5.21 33.26 31.62
C VAL A 18 6.51 32.79 32.25
N VAL A 19 6.80 33.34 33.42
CA VAL A 19 7.84 32.89 34.35
C VAL A 19 7.15 32.03 35.41
N SER A 20 7.63 30.80 35.61
CA SER A 20 7.49 30.13 36.90
C SER A 20 8.73 29.28 37.18
N THR A 21 9.41 29.62 38.29
CA THR A 21 10.51 28.88 38.90
C THR A 21 10.24 28.72 40.39
N ALA A 22 10.50 27.50 40.88
CA ALA A 22 10.79 27.02 42.26
C ALA A 22 10.01 25.70 42.46
N GLY A 23 10.62 24.51 42.59
CA GLY A 23 11.65 24.05 43.55
C GLY A 23 10.91 23.18 44.61
N PHE A 24 11.36 22.04 45.16
CA PHE A 24 12.65 21.37 45.41
C PHE A 24 12.37 19.86 45.66
N GLY A 25 13.22 18.92 45.21
CA GLY A 25 14.15 18.12 46.05
C GLY A 25 13.88 16.61 45.90
N ALA A 26 14.77 15.63 46.09
CA ALA A 26 16.21 15.57 46.37
C ALA A 26 16.72 14.13 46.02
N PHE A 27 18.02 14.04 45.64
CA PHE A 27 19.00 12.94 45.80
C PHE A 27 18.58 11.45 45.80
N ALA A 28 19.18 10.70 44.87
CA ALA A 28 19.99 9.51 45.19
C ALA A 28 21.04 9.27 44.08
N ALA A 29 22.31 9.25 44.47
CA ALA A 29 23.43 8.88 43.63
C ALA A 29 23.65 7.36 43.74
N MET A 30 23.86 6.69 42.60
CA MET A 30 24.55 5.39 42.57
C MET A 30 25.58 5.42 41.44
N SER A 31 26.85 5.50 41.85
CA SER A 31 28.01 5.16 41.06
C SER A 31 28.15 3.63 41.02
N GLY A 32 28.28 3.07 39.84
CA GLY A 32 28.67 1.67 39.64
C GLY A 32 29.64 1.59 38.47
N ASP A 33 30.93 1.72 38.77
CA ASP A 33 32.01 1.27 37.88
C ASP A 33 31.92 -0.26 37.74
N GLY A 34 31.84 -0.73 36.50
CA GLY A 34 31.78 -2.15 36.14
C GLY A 34 32.72 -2.42 34.97
N ASP A 35 34.00 -2.49 35.29
CA ASP A 35 35.11 -2.88 34.42
C ASP A 35 35.00 -4.39 34.12
N THR A 36 34.75 -4.79 32.87
CA THR A 36 34.99 -6.17 32.41
C THR A 36 35.71 -6.20 31.08
N LYS A 37 37.03 -6.32 31.18
CA LYS A 37 37.89 -6.94 30.16
C LYS A 37 37.58 -8.43 30.06
N GLY A 38 37.39 -8.93 28.83
CA GLY A 38 37.36 -10.36 28.52
C GLY A 38 37.47 -10.56 27.02
N THR A 39 38.69 -10.64 26.49
CA THR A 39 39.36 -11.85 25.97
C THR A 39 39.26 -12.00 24.47
N ALA A 40 40.44 -11.98 23.84
CA ALA A 40 40.67 -12.25 22.44
C ALA A 40 40.19 -13.65 22.04
N PHE A 41 39.60 -13.75 20.86
CA PHE A 41 39.64 -14.95 20.04
C PHE A 41 40.35 -14.62 18.73
N ARG A 42 41.31 -15.47 18.39
CA ARG A 42 42.18 -15.40 17.23
C ARG A 42 41.96 -16.67 16.41
N ASP A 43 41.86 -16.47 15.11
CA ASP A 43 42.07 -17.39 13.98
C ASP A 43 41.11 -18.57 13.75
N GLY A 44 40.54 -18.57 12.54
CA GLY A 44 39.84 -19.70 11.93
C GLY A 44 39.29 -19.37 10.54
N HIS A 45 40.16 -19.15 9.55
CA HIS A 45 39.77 -19.14 8.13
C HIS A 45 39.29 -20.53 7.69
N ALA A 46 38.07 -20.63 7.14
CA ALA A 46 37.69 -21.61 6.11
C ALA A 46 36.33 -21.27 5.46
N ALA A 47 36.36 -20.99 4.15
CA ALA A 47 35.50 -21.51 3.08
C ALA A 47 33.96 -21.65 3.24
N HIS A 48 33.25 -21.01 2.28
CA HIS A 48 31.99 -21.37 1.59
C HIS A 48 30.65 -21.47 2.36
N ALA A 49 29.61 -20.79 1.81
CA ALA A 49 28.27 -21.30 1.46
C ALA A 49 27.38 -20.08 1.08
N GLU A 50 26.95 -19.90 -0.17
CA GLU A 50 25.58 -20.25 -0.62
C GLU A 50 24.52 -19.84 0.43
N GLY A 51 24.05 -18.60 0.31
CA GLY A 51 22.99 -18.04 1.12
C GLY A 51 21.64 -18.63 0.69
N ALA A 52 21.21 -19.69 1.36
CA ALA A 52 19.85 -20.16 1.27
C ALA A 52 18.95 -19.19 2.03
N HIS A 53 18.10 -18.45 1.31
CA HIS A 53 17.04 -17.62 1.87
C HIS A 53 16.04 -18.51 2.63
N ALA A 54 16.20 -18.59 3.95
CA ALA A 54 15.31 -19.36 4.81
C ALA A 54 14.07 -18.54 5.18
N HIS A 55 13.19 -18.30 4.22
CA HIS A 55 11.85 -17.80 4.56
C HIS A 55 11.06 -18.93 5.23
N GLY A 56 10.52 -18.66 6.41
CA GLY A 56 9.48 -19.50 6.98
C GLY A 56 8.27 -19.43 6.06
N VAL A 57 8.14 -20.41 5.17
CA VAL A 57 7.00 -20.54 4.26
C VAL A 57 5.72 -20.62 5.11
N ALA A 58 4.96 -19.52 5.18
CA ALA A 58 3.57 -19.61 5.57
C ALA A 58 2.89 -20.59 4.58
N PRO A 59 2.06 -21.54 5.04
CA PRO A 59 1.47 -22.54 4.15
C PRO A 59 0.74 -21.83 3.01
N ALA A 60 1.21 -22.07 1.77
CA ALA A 60 0.62 -21.51 0.56
C ALA A 60 -0.88 -21.82 0.54
N VAL A 61 -1.71 -20.77 0.50
CA VAL A 61 -3.15 -20.91 0.26
C VAL A 61 -3.31 -21.19 -1.23
N VAL A 62 -3.65 -22.42 -1.58
CA VAL A 62 -3.73 -22.89 -2.98
C VAL A 62 -4.99 -22.32 -3.68
N PRO A 63 -4.93 -21.95 -4.97
CA PRO A 63 -6.00 -21.21 -5.68
C PRO A 63 -7.33 -21.96 -5.93
N GLY A 64 -7.48 -23.22 -5.48
CA GLY A 64 -8.71 -24.00 -5.65
C GLY A 64 -9.77 -23.77 -4.55
N GLU A 65 -9.38 -23.17 -3.41
CA GLU A 65 -10.25 -22.93 -2.26
C GLU A 65 -10.45 -21.43 -1.95
N VAL A 66 -10.38 -20.55 -2.96
CA VAL A 66 -10.68 -19.11 -2.75
C VAL A 66 -12.14 -18.88 -2.33
N ASN A 67 -13.03 -19.87 -2.55
CA ASN A 67 -14.37 -19.95 -1.93
C ASN A 67 -14.34 -20.17 -0.39
N GLY A 68 -13.16 -20.19 0.24
CA GLY A 68 -12.93 -20.42 1.67
C GLY A 68 -12.03 -19.38 2.34
N LEU A 69 -11.65 -18.30 1.66
CA LEU A 69 -11.15 -17.13 2.38
C LEU A 69 -12.30 -16.62 3.22
N ASP A 70 -12.18 -16.75 4.54
CA ASP A 70 -13.11 -16.16 5.48
C ASP A 70 -13.11 -14.64 5.21
N PRO A 71 -14.16 -14.06 4.60
CA PRO A 71 -14.18 -12.63 4.31
C PRO A 71 -14.07 -11.81 5.60
N TRP A 72 -14.28 -12.44 6.76
CA TRP A 72 -14.17 -11.85 8.08
C TRP A 72 -12.74 -11.81 8.64
N ARG A 73 -11.78 -12.54 8.04
CA ARG A 73 -10.40 -12.59 8.53
C ARG A 73 -9.43 -12.07 7.47
N PRO A 74 -8.70 -10.98 7.74
CA PRO A 74 -7.58 -10.61 6.89
C PRO A 74 -6.53 -11.72 6.91
N VAL A 75 -5.84 -11.91 5.79
CA VAL A 75 -4.63 -12.73 5.75
C VAL A 75 -3.62 -12.12 6.73
N ALA A 76 -3.17 -12.91 7.70
CA ALA A 76 -2.13 -12.46 8.62
C ALA A 76 -0.82 -12.36 7.85
N ILE A 77 -0.31 -11.14 7.72
CA ILE A 77 1.01 -10.87 7.15
C ILE A 77 1.97 -10.84 8.35
N GLU A 78 2.62 -11.97 8.62
CA GLU A 78 3.67 -12.03 9.65
C GLU A 78 5.02 -11.86 8.97
N HIS A 79 5.59 -10.66 9.10
CA HIS A 79 7.00 -10.45 8.82
C HIS A 79 7.81 -10.86 10.04
N THR A 80 8.83 -11.69 9.85
CA THR A 80 9.76 -12.02 10.92
C THR A 80 10.47 -10.74 11.32
N LEU A 81 9.99 -10.09 12.39
CA LEU A 81 10.63 -8.89 12.89
C LEU A 81 12.06 -9.26 13.26
N TRP A 82 13.02 -8.46 12.77
CA TRP A 82 14.40 -8.53 13.21
C TRP A 82 14.43 -8.63 14.73
N ASN A 83 15.12 -9.63 15.29
CA ASN A 83 15.12 -9.92 16.72
C ASN A 83 15.58 -8.69 17.54
N GLY A 84 14.61 -7.89 17.98
CA GLY A 84 14.79 -6.64 18.70
C GLY A 84 14.38 -5.42 17.89
N LEU A 85 13.28 -4.78 18.29
CA LEU A 85 13.03 -3.39 17.90
C LEU A 85 14.19 -2.55 18.45
N GLY A 86 14.99 -1.98 17.55
CA GLY A 86 16.18 -1.27 17.96
C GLY A 86 15.82 0.01 18.72
N GLU A 87 16.41 0.22 19.89
CA GLU A 87 16.24 1.47 20.66
C GLU A 87 16.90 2.66 19.92
N GLY A 88 16.32 3.85 20.07
CA GLY A 88 16.89 5.04 19.48
C GLY A 88 16.13 6.31 19.81
N LYS A 89 16.54 7.40 19.14
CA LYS A 89 15.83 8.67 19.14
C LYS A 89 16.06 9.35 17.79
N ILE A 90 15.00 9.79 17.14
CA ILE A 90 15.10 10.62 15.94
C ILE A 90 15.86 11.91 16.31
N PRO A 91 17.05 12.17 15.75
CA PRO A 91 17.82 13.34 16.12
C PRO A 91 17.22 14.61 15.49
N SER A 92 17.24 15.72 16.24
CA SER A 92 17.03 17.02 15.61
C SER A 92 18.16 17.34 14.62
N LYS A 93 17.90 18.27 13.70
CA LYS A 93 18.92 18.73 12.74
C LYS A 93 20.17 19.25 13.46
N GLU A 94 19.98 19.99 14.54
CA GLU A 94 21.04 20.57 15.35
C GLU A 94 21.86 19.51 16.08
N GLU A 95 21.20 18.51 16.69
CA GLU A 95 21.88 17.36 17.31
C GLU A 95 22.67 16.56 16.26
N ALA A 96 22.05 16.21 15.12
CA ALA A 96 22.69 15.42 14.08
C ALA A 96 23.92 16.11 13.49
N ARG A 97 23.89 17.44 13.36
CA ARG A 97 25.06 18.24 12.95
C ARG A 97 26.24 18.15 13.91
N THR A 98 26.11 17.56 15.10
CA THR A 98 27.23 17.32 16.03
C THR A 98 27.87 15.95 15.87
N PHE A 99 27.25 15.03 15.12
CA PHE A 99 27.75 13.68 14.92
C PHE A 99 29.10 13.65 14.20
N ALA A 100 29.86 12.56 14.34
CA ALA A 100 31.16 12.44 13.68
C ALA A 100 31.00 12.30 12.16
N ASP A 101 30.01 11.50 11.75
CA ASP A 101 29.76 11.16 10.36
C ASP A 101 28.82 12.17 9.70
N LYS A 102 29.39 12.97 8.79
CA LYS A 102 28.68 14.03 8.07
C LYS A 102 29.02 14.01 6.59
N TRP A 103 27.99 14.12 5.76
CA TRP A 103 28.15 14.19 4.33
C TRP A 103 27.27 15.28 3.72
N SER A 104 27.73 15.89 2.64
CA SER A 104 26.84 16.69 1.79
C SER A 104 25.90 15.80 0.97
N ARG A 105 26.35 14.60 0.62
CA ARG A 105 25.61 13.55 -0.09
C ARG A 105 26.23 12.19 0.22
N PHE A 106 25.41 11.15 0.34
CA PHE A 106 25.84 9.77 0.57
C PHE A 106 25.29 8.87 -0.54
N VAL A 107 26.15 8.08 -1.20
CA VAL A 107 25.73 7.19 -2.30
C VAL A 107 26.47 5.86 -2.20
N ALA A 108 25.72 4.78 -2.04
CA ALA A 108 26.15 3.40 -2.17
C ALA A 108 25.43 2.74 -3.36
N LYS A 109 26.20 2.10 -4.25
CA LYS A 109 25.68 1.41 -5.43
C LYS A 109 26.35 0.06 -5.56
N GLY A 110 25.57 -1.02 -5.59
CA GLY A 110 26.11 -2.37 -5.58
C GLY A 110 26.75 -2.73 -4.24
N ASP A 111 26.98 -4.02 -4.06
CA ASP A 111 27.77 -4.59 -2.98
C ASP A 111 29.15 -3.94 -2.85
N ALA A 112 29.86 -3.78 -3.97
CA ALA A 112 31.17 -3.13 -3.99
C ALA A 112 31.12 -1.67 -3.47
N GLY A 113 29.99 -0.99 -3.66
CA GLY A 113 29.78 0.37 -3.18
C GLY A 113 29.61 0.43 -1.66
N ILE A 114 28.79 -0.47 -1.11
CA ILE A 114 28.52 -0.53 0.33
C ILE A 114 29.71 -1.13 1.11
N ASP A 115 30.36 -2.16 0.59
CA ASP A 115 31.57 -2.76 1.17
C ASP A 115 32.72 -1.76 1.28
N ARG A 116 32.85 -0.88 0.28
CA ARG A 116 33.86 0.19 0.32
C ARG A 116 33.59 1.18 1.45
N LEU A 117 32.33 1.52 1.72
CA LEU A 117 31.96 2.41 2.82
C LEU A 117 32.24 1.76 4.17
N ARG A 118 31.95 0.46 4.29
CA ARG A 118 32.34 -0.35 5.44
C ARG A 118 33.85 -0.37 5.65
N ALA A 119 34.64 -0.61 4.60
CA ALA A 119 36.11 -0.59 4.66
C ALA A 119 36.70 0.78 5.05
N GLN A 120 35.94 1.87 4.83
CA GLN A 120 36.30 3.22 5.26
C GLN A 120 35.92 3.50 6.73
N GLY A 121 35.24 2.57 7.39
CA GLY A 121 34.80 2.69 8.78
C GLY A 121 33.48 3.44 8.96
N TYR A 122 32.73 3.68 7.88
CA TYR A 122 31.43 4.37 7.95
C TYR A 122 30.26 3.43 8.29
N LEU A 123 30.46 2.12 8.12
CA LEU A 123 29.50 1.08 8.45
C LEU A 123 30.21 0.06 9.35
N SER A 124 29.50 -0.45 10.36
CA SER A 124 29.92 -1.65 11.10
C SER A 124 29.21 -2.90 10.56
N GLY A 125 29.61 -4.09 11.03
CA GLY A 125 29.06 -5.39 10.62
C GLY A 125 29.64 -5.97 9.32
N GLU A 126 29.01 -7.03 8.83
CA GLU A 126 29.43 -7.82 7.67
C GLU A 126 28.39 -7.88 6.54
N GLY A 127 27.21 -7.29 6.73
CA GLY A 127 26.16 -7.23 5.70
C GLY A 127 25.42 -8.55 5.52
N THR A 128 25.37 -9.38 6.56
CA THR A 128 24.60 -10.63 6.63
C THR A 128 23.38 -10.43 7.53
N GLU A 129 22.35 -11.28 7.45
CA GLU A 129 21.17 -11.17 8.33
C GLU A 129 21.54 -11.28 9.81
N ASP A 130 22.55 -12.09 10.17
CA ASP A 130 23.02 -12.22 11.56
C ASP A 130 23.95 -11.07 11.99
N ASP A 131 24.64 -10.43 11.04
CA ASP A 131 25.55 -9.30 11.28
C ASP A 131 25.41 -8.24 10.18
N PRO A 132 24.36 -7.41 10.23
CA PRO A 132 24.03 -6.46 9.17
C PRO A 132 25.04 -5.33 9.10
N TYR A 133 25.10 -4.68 7.95
CA TYR A 133 25.71 -3.37 7.89
C TYR A 133 24.93 -2.37 8.71
N VAL A 134 25.59 -1.67 9.63
CA VAL A 134 24.92 -0.65 10.44
C VAL A 134 25.44 0.74 10.06
N LEU A 135 24.54 1.57 9.54
CA LEU A 135 24.73 3.01 9.37
C LEU A 135 24.03 3.73 10.51
N GLU A 136 24.79 4.31 11.44
CA GLU A 136 24.22 4.95 12.62
C GLU A 136 24.78 6.33 12.92
N ARG A 137 24.00 7.16 13.63
CA ARG A 137 24.43 8.45 14.16
C ARG A 137 25.10 9.34 13.09
N PHE A 138 24.38 9.57 12.00
CA PHE A 138 24.90 10.33 10.86
C PHE A 138 24.08 11.58 10.53
N TYR A 139 24.72 12.48 9.76
CA TYR A 139 24.07 13.65 9.15
C TYR A 139 24.39 13.74 7.66
N VAL A 140 23.37 13.67 6.81
CA VAL A 140 23.47 13.99 5.39
C VAL A 140 22.73 15.29 5.11
N ASP A 141 23.42 16.32 4.61
CA ASP A 141 22.79 17.61 4.32
C ASP A 141 21.85 17.55 3.09
N GLY A 142 22.23 16.77 2.08
CA GLY A 142 21.45 16.47 0.88
C GLY A 142 20.91 15.04 0.89
N ASP A 143 21.15 14.31 -0.20
CA ASP A 143 20.53 13.01 -0.44
C ASP A 143 21.39 11.83 0.06
N LEU A 144 20.73 10.81 0.58
CA LEU A 144 21.26 9.50 0.87
C LEU A 144 20.65 8.49 -0.11
N THR A 145 21.48 7.80 -0.89
CA THR A 145 21.03 6.78 -1.84
C THR A 145 21.75 5.46 -1.59
N ILE A 146 20.99 4.39 -1.41
CA ILE A 146 21.48 3.01 -1.43
C ILE A 146 20.74 2.30 -2.56
N GLN A 147 21.50 1.65 -3.45
CA GLN A 147 20.96 1.06 -4.66
C GLN A 147 21.62 -0.27 -4.99
N SER A 148 20.82 -1.24 -5.44
CA SER A 148 21.22 -2.51 -6.05
C SER A 148 22.17 -3.34 -5.17
N THR A 149 21.79 -3.55 -3.92
CA THR A 149 22.52 -4.43 -3.00
C THR A 149 21.52 -5.27 -2.22
N ASP A 150 21.89 -6.50 -1.92
CA ASP A 150 21.15 -7.47 -1.10
C ASP A 150 21.73 -7.60 0.32
N ARG A 151 22.75 -6.80 0.64
CA ARG A 151 23.44 -6.80 1.93
C ARG A 151 22.54 -6.27 3.03
N ALA A 152 22.22 -7.13 3.99
CA ALA A 152 21.39 -6.77 5.13
C ALA A 152 21.90 -5.49 5.80
N ILE A 153 21.00 -4.53 6.01
CA ILE A 153 21.36 -3.19 6.47
C ILE A 153 20.39 -2.64 7.52
N VAL A 154 20.96 -2.07 8.58
CA VAL A 154 20.28 -1.27 9.59
C VAL A 154 20.68 0.20 9.44
N ILE A 155 19.71 1.07 9.23
CA ILE A 155 19.89 2.53 9.16
C ILE A 155 19.19 3.15 10.37
N ARG A 156 19.96 3.79 11.27
CA ARG A 156 19.38 4.29 12.52
C ARG A 156 19.94 5.59 13.07
N ASN A 157 19.13 6.25 13.90
CA ASN A 157 19.54 7.45 14.66
C ASN A 157 20.17 8.52 13.74
N GLY A 158 19.58 8.75 12.57
CA GLY A 158 20.18 9.53 11.49
C GLY A 158 19.31 10.69 11.02
N TYR A 159 19.93 11.63 10.29
CA TYR A 159 19.24 12.77 9.69
C TYR A 159 19.63 12.93 8.22
N VAL A 160 18.64 12.94 7.33
CA VAL A 160 18.77 13.20 5.89
C VAL A 160 18.01 14.48 5.54
N GLY A 161 18.75 15.54 5.21
CA GLY A 161 18.18 16.85 4.85
C GLY A 161 17.52 16.89 3.47
N GLY A 162 17.84 15.95 2.59
CA GLY A 162 17.23 15.73 1.29
C GLY A 162 16.45 14.41 1.22
N GLN A 163 16.65 13.69 0.13
CA GLN A 163 15.96 12.44 -0.16
C GLN A 163 16.72 11.23 0.41
N LEU A 164 16.01 10.33 1.09
CA LEU A 164 16.45 8.98 1.43
C LEU A 164 15.91 8.03 0.37
N SER A 165 16.76 7.57 -0.55
CA SER A 165 16.42 6.59 -1.59
C SER A 165 16.97 5.21 -1.22
N LEU A 166 16.06 4.24 -1.13
CA LEU A 166 16.36 2.83 -0.89
C LEU A 166 15.84 2.01 -2.09
N ASN A 167 16.68 1.90 -3.10
CA ASN A 167 16.44 1.06 -4.28
C ASN A 167 17.17 -0.28 -4.06
N TYR A 168 16.79 -0.93 -2.97
CA TYR A 168 17.44 -2.10 -2.41
C TYR A 168 16.93 -3.39 -3.11
N ILE A 169 17.61 -4.51 -2.89
CA ILE A 169 17.23 -5.83 -3.42
C ILE A 169 17.02 -6.77 -2.23
N GLY A 170 15.86 -7.41 -2.14
CA GLY A 170 15.52 -8.31 -1.03
C GLY A 170 15.00 -7.59 0.23
N GLU A 171 14.84 -8.35 1.31
CA GLU A 171 13.99 -7.93 2.45
C GLU A 171 14.74 -7.47 3.70
N ALA A 172 16.08 -7.56 3.69
CA ALA A 172 16.90 -7.35 4.87
C ALA A 172 17.24 -5.87 5.16
N VAL A 173 16.28 -4.95 4.99
CA VAL A 173 16.42 -3.52 5.33
C VAL A 173 15.67 -3.19 6.60
N HIS A 174 16.35 -2.53 7.55
CA HIS A 174 15.74 -2.04 8.77
C HIS A 174 16.04 -0.55 8.96
N VAL A 175 15.03 0.30 8.89
CA VAL A 175 15.16 1.76 9.07
C VAL A 175 14.41 2.20 10.31
N HIS A 176 15.11 2.76 11.30
CA HIS A 176 14.46 3.22 12.52
C HIS A 176 15.11 4.44 13.18
N HIS A 177 14.30 5.32 13.78
CA HIS A 177 14.78 6.57 14.39
C HIS A 177 15.53 7.49 13.42
N VAL A 178 15.09 7.52 12.15
CA VAL A 178 15.65 8.37 11.11
C VAL A 178 14.69 9.51 10.81
N TYR A 179 15.25 10.72 10.62
CA TYR A 179 14.55 11.78 9.90
C TYR A 179 14.99 11.80 8.44
N ALA A 180 14.04 11.85 7.51
CA ALA A 180 14.32 12.21 6.12
C ALA A 180 13.30 13.21 5.58
N LYS A 181 13.74 14.16 4.76
CA LYS A 181 12.85 15.17 4.17
C LYS A 181 11.91 14.55 3.13
N ASP A 182 12.42 13.63 2.32
CA ASP A 182 11.67 12.80 1.35
C ASP A 182 12.16 11.35 1.47
N LEU A 183 11.26 10.39 1.64
CA LEU A 183 11.57 8.95 1.57
C LEU A 183 11.12 8.40 0.22
N ARG A 184 12.01 7.63 -0.40
CA ARG A 184 11.70 6.85 -1.59
C ARG A 184 12.25 5.44 -1.51
N VAL A 185 11.39 4.47 -1.81
CA VAL A 185 11.72 3.04 -1.78
C VAL A 185 11.35 2.45 -3.13
N ASN A 186 12.27 1.69 -3.72
CA ASN A 186 12.07 1.03 -5.02
C ASN A 186 11.59 1.97 -6.12
N GLU A 187 12.19 3.16 -6.23
CA GLU A 187 11.96 4.04 -7.38
C GLU A 187 12.16 3.23 -8.67
N ASN A 188 11.33 3.43 -9.70
CA ASN A 188 11.28 2.68 -10.96
C ASN A 188 12.65 2.58 -11.68
N VAL A 189 13.55 1.75 -11.15
CA VAL A 189 14.92 1.52 -11.60
C VAL A 189 15.07 0.02 -11.84
N ALA A 190 15.70 -0.33 -12.96
CA ALA A 190 16.01 -1.72 -13.27
C ALA A 190 16.82 -2.36 -12.14
N ARG A 191 16.45 -3.58 -11.78
CA ARG A 191 17.12 -4.42 -10.78
C ARG A 191 17.19 -5.87 -11.25
N SER A 192 18.15 -6.58 -10.69
CA SER A 192 18.29 -8.04 -10.78
C SER A 192 18.13 -8.56 -9.35
N GLY A 193 17.03 -9.23 -9.05
CA GLY A 193 16.71 -9.79 -7.75
C GLY A 193 15.43 -9.25 -7.13
N ASP A 194 15.11 -9.84 -5.98
CA ASP A 194 13.84 -9.66 -5.27
C ASP A 194 13.57 -8.20 -4.90
N ASN A 195 12.27 -7.89 -4.78
CA ASN A 195 11.81 -6.56 -4.42
C ASN A 195 12.28 -6.14 -3.00
N THR A 196 12.41 -4.83 -2.75
CA THR A 196 12.73 -4.37 -1.39
C THR A 196 11.58 -4.69 -0.45
N GLY A 197 11.83 -5.62 0.46
CA GLY A 197 11.10 -5.76 1.71
C GLY A 197 11.85 -5.11 2.87
N GLY A 198 11.26 -5.13 4.06
CA GLY A 198 11.95 -4.69 5.27
C GLY A 198 11.06 -3.99 6.28
N VAL A 199 11.69 -3.45 7.31
CA VAL A 199 11.01 -2.86 8.47
C VAL A 199 11.36 -1.39 8.60
N PHE A 200 10.34 -0.54 8.62
CA PHE A 200 10.46 0.91 8.74
C PHE A 200 9.65 1.35 9.96
N HIS A 201 10.32 1.71 11.06
CA HIS A 201 9.61 2.11 12.26
C HIS A 201 10.24 3.23 13.09
N ASP A 202 9.42 3.90 13.91
CA ASP A 202 9.87 5.01 14.76
C ASP A 202 10.62 6.11 13.98
N ASN A 203 10.23 6.37 12.72
CA ASN A 203 10.85 7.40 11.88
C ASN A 203 9.99 8.66 11.80
N ALA A 204 10.61 9.75 11.32
CA ALA A 204 9.91 10.96 10.92
C ALA A 204 10.25 11.31 9.47
N PHE A 205 9.27 11.25 8.59
CA PHE A 205 9.42 11.61 7.19
C PHE A 205 8.67 12.91 6.89
N GLY A 206 9.32 13.87 6.26
CA GLY A 206 8.61 15.07 5.80
C GLY A 206 7.60 14.73 4.70
N PHE A 207 7.97 13.82 3.82
CA PHE A 207 7.18 13.35 2.70
C PHE A 207 7.63 11.92 2.37
N VAL A 208 6.71 11.05 2.00
CA VAL A 208 7.02 9.76 1.39
C VAL A 208 6.60 9.88 -0.07
N GLY A 209 7.54 10.23 -0.92
CA GLY A 209 7.27 10.54 -2.32
C GLY A 209 6.91 9.33 -3.16
N GLN A 210 7.47 8.18 -2.84
CA GLN A 210 7.13 6.92 -3.49
C GLN A 210 7.64 5.75 -2.65
N ILE A 211 6.76 4.83 -2.28
CA ILE A 211 7.15 3.46 -1.90
C ILE A 211 6.55 2.56 -2.97
N ARG A 212 7.38 1.81 -3.69
CA ARG A 212 6.92 0.96 -4.79
C ARG A 212 7.27 -0.50 -4.56
N HIS A 213 6.43 -1.43 -4.99
CA HIS A 213 6.62 -2.89 -4.86
C HIS A 213 7.13 -3.31 -3.46
N PHE A 214 6.55 -2.76 -2.40
CA PHE A 214 7.07 -2.97 -1.05
C PHE A 214 6.47 -4.22 -0.41
N THR A 215 7.33 -5.07 0.14
CA THR A 215 6.99 -6.33 0.81
C THR A 215 7.49 -6.29 2.26
N GLY A 216 6.92 -5.40 3.08
CA GLY A 216 7.45 -5.18 4.43
C GLY A 216 6.48 -4.51 5.39
N THR A 217 7.00 -4.11 6.55
CA THR A 217 6.24 -3.45 7.61
C THR A 217 6.63 -1.98 7.73
N PHE A 218 5.65 -1.09 7.71
CA PHE A 218 5.82 0.35 7.92
C PHE A 218 4.97 0.79 9.11
N PHE A 219 5.58 1.03 10.27
CA PHE A 219 4.81 1.29 11.50
C PHE A 219 5.41 2.29 12.48
N ASP A 220 4.59 2.87 13.36
CA ASP A 220 5.00 3.87 14.35
C ASP A 220 5.77 5.07 13.76
N ASN A 221 5.56 5.37 12.47
CA ASN A 221 6.19 6.50 11.81
C ASN A 221 5.30 7.74 11.87
N THR A 222 5.92 8.92 11.87
CA THR A 222 5.24 10.19 11.62
C THR A 222 5.58 10.67 10.21
N VAL A 223 4.55 10.94 9.39
CA VAL A 223 4.72 11.44 8.02
C VAL A 223 4.01 12.77 7.84
N GLY A 224 4.75 13.77 7.36
CA GLY A 224 4.23 15.11 7.12
C GLY A 224 4.23 16.01 8.35
N PRO A 225 3.74 17.26 8.20
CA PRO A 225 3.25 17.83 6.94
C PRO A 225 4.38 18.00 5.92
N ARG A 226 4.01 17.98 4.64
CA ARG A 226 4.94 18.10 3.53
C ARG A 226 5.79 19.39 3.64
N PRO A 227 7.13 19.29 3.71
CA PRO A 227 7.99 20.48 3.78
C PRO A 227 7.91 21.31 2.50
N GLN A 228 8.00 22.63 2.66
CA GLN A 228 8.12 23.55 1.52
C GLN A 228 9.32 23.19 0.63
N GLY A 229 9.12 23.30 -0.69
CA GLY A 229 10.16 23.05 -1.68
C GLY A 229 10.50 21.59 -1.93
N VAL A 230 9.78 20.62 -1.34
CA VAL A 230 9.81 19.23 -1.83
C VAL A 230 8.99 19.18 -3.10
N THR A 231 9.63 18.95 -4.25
CA THR A 231 8.92 18.79 -5.53
C THR A 231 8.13 17.48 -5.52
N ALA A 232 6.85 17.57 -5.88
CA ALA A 232 5.91 16.46 -5.85
C ALA A 232 6.05 15.62 -7.11
N THR A 233 7.20 15.00 -7.28
CA THR A 233 7.46 14.19 -8.47
C THR A 233 7.75 12.78 -8.04
N ALA A 234 6.89 11.84 -8.42
CA ALA A 234 7.20 10.42 -8.36
C ALA A 234 7.66 9.97 -9.76
N LEU A 235 8.41 8.87 -9.81
CA LEU A 235 8.77 8.24 -11.07
C LEU A 235 7.68 7.23 -11.40
N GLY A 236 6.74 7.64 -12.24
CA GLY A 236 5.80 6.73 -12.87
C GLY A 236 6.43 6.04 -14.07
N ASP A 237 5.65 5.19 -14.72
CA ASP A 237 6.10 4.34 -15.82
C ASP A 237 6.42 5.12 -17.10
N SER A 238 5.58 6.10 -17.42
CA SER A 238 5.79 7.03 -18.54
C SER A 238 6.68 8.24 -18.17
N GLY A 239 7.29 8.23 -16.99
CA GLY A 239 8.21 9.26 -16.51
C GLY A 239 7.71 9.99 -15.27
N ILE A 240 8.12 11.25 -15.13
CA ILE A 240 7.86 12.03 -13.91
C ILE A 240 6.38 12.39 -13.81
N ILE A 241 5.71 11.88 -12.77
CA ILE A 241 4.32 12.21 -12.44
C ILE A 241 4.25 13.25 -11.34
N ARG A 242 3.33 14.21 -11.46
CA ARG A 242 3.08 15.18 -10.38
C ARG A 242 2.16 14.57 -9.33
N VAL A 243 2.68 14.38 -8.13
CA VAL A 243 1.91 14.02 -6.93
C VAL A 243 1.14 15.26 -6.46
N PRO A 244 -0.14 15.16 -6.08
CA PRO A 244 -0.87 16.29 -5.51
C PRO A 244 -0.16 16.87 -4.26
N GLU A 245 -0.37 18.16 -3.98
CA GLU A 245 0.36 18.84 -2.90
C GLU A 245 -0.10 18.38 -1.52
N GLU A 246 -1.35 17.96 -1.42
CA GLU A 246 -2.00 17.40 -0.24
C GLU A 246 -1.49 16.00 0.13
N VAL A 247 -0.92 15.26 -0.82
CA VAL A 247 -0.41 13.91 -0.58
C VAL A 247 0.91 13.99 0.19
N VAL A 248 0.96 13.30 1.33
CA VAL A 248 2.17 13.14 2.14
C VAL A 248 2.75 11.73 2.09
N PHE A 249 1.95 10.75 1.69
CA PHE A 249 2.36 9.36 1.55
C PHE A 249 1.81 8.79 0.25
N ASN A 250 2.69 8.51 -0.71
CA ASN A 250 2.36 7.91 -1.99
C ASN A 250 2.90 6.46 -2.04
N PHE A 251 2.00 5.50 -1.91
CA PHE A 251 2.27 4.07 -2.01
C PHE A 251 1.87 3.59 -3.40
N ASP A 252 2.81 3.04 -4.15
CA ASP A 252 2.71 2.73 -5.58
C ASP A 252 3.06 1.26 -5.81
N GLY A 253 2.16 0.34 -5.44
CA GLY A 253 2.37 -1.11 -5.53
C GLY A 253 2.86 -1.75 -4.24
N PHE A 254 2.22 -2.85 -3.87
CA PHE A 254 2.45 -3.60 -2.64
C PHE A 254 2.27 -5.09 -2.90
N HIS A 255 2.94 -5.91 -2.10
CA HIS A 255 2.72 -7.35 -2.06
C HIS A 255 3.07 -7.82 -0.65
N GLY A 256 2.07 -8.15 0.16
CA GLY A 256 2.29 -8.50 1.56
C GLY A 256 2.74 -7.32 2.43
N ALA A 257 2.31 -6.09 2.12
CA ALA A 257 2.67 -4.93 2.94
C ALA A 257 1.76 -4.80 4.18
N ASP A 258 2.34 -4.51 5.34
CA ASP A 258 1.61 -4.14 6.57
C ASP A 258 1.99 -2.72 7.01
N VAL A 259 1.03 -1.79 6.93
CA VAL A 259 1.21 -0.38 7.25
C VAL A 259 0.34 -0.03 8.46
N HIS A 260 0.96 0.16 9.62
CA HIS A 260 0.18 0.32 10.84
C HIS A 260 0.69 1.28 11.91
N HIS A 261 -0.19 1.80 12.76
CA HIS A 261 0.19 2.66 13.89
C HIS A 261 0.95 3.94 13.49
N ASN A 262 0.85 4.36 12.23
CA ASN A 262 1.49 5.58 11.76
C ASN A 262 0.59 6.80 12.00
N THR A 263 1.21 7.98 12.06
CA THR A 263 0.53 9.27 12.05
C THR A 263 0.86 10.02 10.76
N PHE A 264 -0.16 10.38 9.99
CA PHE A 264 -0.03 11.12 8.73
C PHE A 264 -0.63 12.52 8.87
N HIS A 265 0.11 13.55 8.48
CA HIS A 265 -0.35 14.94 8.44
C HIS A 265 -0.55 15.41 7.00
N GLY A 266 -1.48 14.77 6.31
CA GLY A 266 -1.85 14.99 4.92
C GLY A 266 -2.55 13.77 4.34
N MET A 267 -2.85 13.83 3.05
CA MET A 267 -3.50 12.74 2.32
C MET A 267 -2.55 11.55 2.14
N VAL A 268 -3.09 10.35 2.33
CA VAL A 268 -2.48 9.07 1.99
C VAL A 268 -3.05 8.61 0.66
N ASP A 269 -2.18 8.33 -0.31
CA ASP A 269 -2.52 7.90 -1.66
C ASP A 269 -1.92 6.53 -1.94
N ILE A 270 -2.76 5.51 -2.04
CA ILE A 270 -2.37 4.12 -2.29
C ILE A 270 -2.83 3.74 -3.68
N LYS A 271 -1.90 3.25 -4.48
CA LYS A 271 -2.12 2.80 -5.85
C LYS A 271 -1.74 1.35 -5.96
N LEU A 272 -2.59 0.58 -6.61
CA LEU A 272 -2.15 -0.70 -7.12
C LEU A 272 -1.22 -0.45 -8.30
N HIS A 273 -0.10 -1.15 -8.30
CA HIS A 273 0.87 -1.09 -9.38
C HIS A 273 1.21 -2.52 -9.79
N GLY A 274 0.96 -2.83 -11.05
CA GLY A 274 0.69 -4.16 -11.59
C GLY A 274 1.87 -5.10 -11.80
N HIS A 275 3.04 -4.85 -11.22
CA HIS A 275 4.28 -5.56 -11.54
C HIS A 275 4.94 -6.19 -10.30
N ASN A 276 4.13 -6.56 -9.32
CA ASN A 276 4.65 -7.19 -8.10
C ASN A 276 3.88 -8.47 -7.85
N HIS A 277 4.49 -9.60 -8.20
CA HIS A 277 3.83 -10.90 -8.21
C HIS A 277 4.70 -11.90 -7.47
N GLY A 278 4.06 -12.64 -6.58
CA GLY A 278 4.52 -13.94 -6.14
C GLY A 278 3.43 -14.94 -6.53
N ASP A 279 3.75 -16.23 -6.50
CA ASP A 279 2.81 -17.31 -6.86
C ASP A 279 1.64 -17.44 -5.86
N CYS A 280 1.67 -16.67 -4.78
CA CYS A 280 0.61 -16.52 -3.79
C CYS A 280 0.76 -15.20 -3.01
N PHE A 281 -0.23 -14.82 -2.19
CA PHE A 281 -0.23 -13.57 -1.41
C PHE A 281 0.93 -13.37 -0.42
N LEU A 282 1.61 -14.45 -0.04
CA LEU A 282 2.69 -14.49 0.95
C LEU A 282 3.92 -15.25 0.45
N CYS A 283 3.97 -15.54 -0.85
CA CYS A 283 5.08 -16.25 -1.43
C CYS A 283 6.25 -15.26 -1.60
N PRO A 284 7.52 -15.73 -1.47
CA PRO A 284 8.65 -14.92 -1.88
C PRO A 284 8.44 -14.42 -3.30
N VAL A 285 8.77 -13.14 -3.52
CA VAL A 285 8.73 -12.55 -4.85
C VAL A 285 9.84 -13.19 -5.69
N HIS A 286 9.60 -13.46 -6.97
CA HIS A 286 10.64 -13.95 -7.88
C HIS A 286 11.34 -12.81 -8.63
N ASP A 287 12.53 -13.09 -9.17
CA ASP A 287 13.34 -12.12 -9.91
C ASP A 287 12.62 -11.62 -11.17
N HIS A 288 12.69 -10.30 -11.39
CA HIS A 288 12.13 -9.55 -12.52
C HIS A 288 12.87 -9.82 -13.84
N ALA A 289 14.06 -10.41 -13.77
CA ALA A 289 14.81 -10.82 -14.93
C ALA A 289 14.38 -12.21 -15.37
N ASP A 290 13.28 -12.29 -16.13
CA ASP A 290 13.08 -13.43 -17.02
C ASP A 290 14.31 -13.49 -17.94
N PRO A 291 15.15 -14.54 -17.86
CA PRO A 291 16.43 -14.53 -18.55
C PRO A 291 16.21 -14.36 -20.06
N THR A 292 16.56 -13.18 -20.57
CA THR A 292 16.41 -12.79 -21.97
C THR A 292 17.00 -13.87 -22.88
N GLY A 293 16.16 -14.76 -23.39
CA GLY A 293 16.66 -15.95 -24.06
C GLY A 293 15.80 -17.21 -23.97
N TYR A 294 14.70 -17.25 -23.22
CA TYR A 294 13.74 -18.35 -23.39
C TYR A 294 12.89 -18.13 -24.65
N PRO A 295 13.10 -18.90 -25.74
CA PRO A 295 12.16 -18.86 -26.84
C PRO A 295 10.83 -19.42 -26.35
N ALA A 296 9.77 -18.62 -26.43
CA ALA A 296 8.40 -19.09 -26.30
C ALA A 296 8.21 -20.33 -27.19
N GLY A 297 8.12 -21.52 -26.57
CA GLY A 297 7.93 -22.80 -27.27
C GLY A 297 9.09 -23.80 -27.25
N GLN A 298 10.11 -23.70 -26.38
CA GLN A 298 10.93 -24.87 -26.05
C GLN A 298 10.33 -25.67 -24.91
N GLU A 299 9.25 -26.39 -25.23
CA GLU A 299 8.81 -27.54 -24.42
C GLU A 299 9.95 -28.57 -24.35
N GLY A 300 10.45 -28.82 -23.14
CA GLY A 300 11.06 -30.10 -22.79
C GLY A 300 12.42 -30.42 -23.43
N ARG A 301 13.42 -29.56 -23.28
CA ARG A 301 14.82 -30.04 -23.31
C ARG A 301 15.38 -30.13 -21.89
N GLU A 302 15.40 -31.36 -21.39
CA GLU A 302 16.21 -31.77 -20.25
C GLU A 302 17.66 -31.32 -20.47
N GLU A 303 18.06 -30.18 -19.92
CA GLU A 303 19.47 -29.82 -19.76
C GLU A 303 20.03 -30.69 -18.62
N PRO A 304 20.99 -31.60 -18.90
CA PRO A 304 21.53 -32.48 -17.89
C PRO A 304 22.65 -31.75 -17.14
N ASN A 305 22.44 -31.50 -15.84
CA ASN A 305 23.48 -31.25 -14.84
C ASN A 305 24.26 -29.92 -14.91
N GLY A 306 23.57 -28.78 -14.95
CA GLY A 306 24.16 -27.49 -14.58
C GLY A 306 23.66 -27.04 -13.21
N THR A 307 24.51 -27.07 -12.18
CA THR A 307 24.23 -26.62 -10.80
C THR A 307 24.19 -25.09 -10.67
N GLY A 308 23.53 -24.41 -11.60
CA GLY A 308 23.19 -23.00 -11.46
C GLY A 308 21.75 -22.94 -11.00
N ASP A 309 21.48 -22.21 -9.92
CA ASP A 309 20.15 -21.92 -9.35
C ASP A 309 19.28 -21.10 -10.33
N GLY A 310 19.04 -21.66 -11.51
CA GLY A 310 18.16 -21.10 -12.52
C GLY A 310 16.73 -21.23 -12.01
N ALA A 311 16.05 -20.08 -11.95
CA ALA A 311 14.64 -19.95 -11.64
C ALA A 311 13.85 -21.18 -12.09
N HIS A 312 13.31 -21.91 -11.11
CA HIS A 312 12.46 -23.06 -11.36
C HIS A 312 11.12 -22.55 -11.88
N ASP A 313 11.05 -22.36 -13.20
CA ASP A 313 9.82 -22.00 -13.86
C ASP A 313 8.88 -23.21 -13.79
N HIS A 314 7.95 -23.19 -12.83
CA HIS A 314 6.92 -24.22 -12.74
C HIS A 314 6.02 -24.09 -13.98
N PRO A 315 5.68 -25.17 -14.71
CA PRO A 315 4.71 -25.03 -15.78
C PRO A 315 3.41 -24.45 -15.22
N LEU A 316 2.84 -23.46 -15.91
CA LEU A 316 1.53 -22.94 -15.55
C LEU A 316 0.52 -24.11 -15.54
N PRO A 317 -0.44 -24.13 -14.61
CA PRO A 317 -1.61 -24.99 -14.75
C PRO A 317 -2.19 -24.95 -16.17
N GLU A 318 -2.53 -26.10 -16.74
CA GLU A 318 -3.05 -26.25 -18.12
C GLU A 318 -4.23 -25.30 -18.41
N GLU A 319 -5.01 -24.97 -17.38
CA GLU A 319 -6.11 -24.00 -17.44
C GLU A 319 -5.66 -22.56 -17.76
N TYR A 320 -4.49 -22.14 -17.28
CA TYR A 320 -3.95 -20.81 -17.57
C TYR A 320 -3.30 -20.78 -18.95
N GLU A 321 -2.61 -21.84 -19.35
CA GLU A 321 -2.07 -21.96 -20.72
C GLU A 321 -3.20 -21.93 -21.77
N ALA A 322 -4.33 -22.60 -21.48
CA ALA A 322 -5.52 -22.57 -22.33
C ALA A 322 -6.13 -21.16 -22.49
N LEU A 323 -5.85 -20.25 -21.55
CA LEU A 323 -6.24 -18.83 -21.60
C LEU A 323 -5.21 -17.95 -22.32
N GLY A 324 -4.11 -18.53 -22.81
CA GLY A 324 -3.04 -17.82 -23.49
C GLY A 324 -2.05 -17.14 -22.55
N MET A 325 -2.06 -17.46 -21.26
CA MET A 325 -1.04 -17.03 -20.30
C MET A 325 0.25 -17.79 -20.57
N ARG A 326 1.38 -17.07 -20.65
CA ARG A 326 2.68 -17.66 -21.07
C ARG A 326 3.76 -17.61 -19.99
N SER A 327 3.50 -16.93 -18.88
CA SER A 327 4.46 -16.71 -17.80
C SER A 327 3.73 -16.62 -16.45
N HIS A 328 4.42 -16.88 -15.33
CA HIS A 328 3.86 -16.61 -13.98
C HIS A 328 3.52 -15.15 -13.76
N HIS A 329 4.14 -14.25 -14.53
CA HIS A 329 3.75 -12.84 -14.56
C HIS A 329 2.29 -12.62 -15.01
N SER A 330 1.63 -13.64 -15.59
CA SER A 330 0.20 -13.60 -15.91
C SER A 330 -0.71 -13.84 -14.70
N VAL A 331 -0.22 -14.34 -13.56
CA VAL A 331 -1.05 -14.57 -12.36
C VAL A 331 -0.50 -13.75 -11.20
N ARG A 332 -1.29 -12.78 -10.75
CA ARG A 332 -0.78 -11.62 -10.03
C ARG A 332 -1.49 -11.44 -8.70
N TYR A 333 -0.78 -11.67 -7.60
CA TYR A 333 -1.32 -11.54 -6.25
C TYR A 333 -0.92 -10.21 -5.62
N HIS A 334 -1.87 -9.53 -5.00
CA HIS A 334 -1.67 -8.25 -4.34
C HIS A 334 -2.31 -8.27 -2.96
N SER A 335 -1.52 -8.04 -1.91
CA SER A 335 -2.03 -8.01 -0.54
C SER A 335 -1.54 -6.78 0.22
N LEU A 336 -2.47 -6.13 0.92
CA LEU A 336 -2.20 -4.95 1.73
C LEU A 336 -3.03 -4.99 3.01
N LEU A 337 -2.35 -4.81 4.14
CA LEU A 337 -2.96 -4.51 5.42
C LEU A 337 -2.61 -3.07 5.82
N PHE A 338 -3.60 -2.19 5.85
CA PHE A 338 -3.44 -0.79 6.24
C PHE A 338 -4.31 -0.49 7.46
N ARG A 339 -3.71 -0.47 8.65
CA ARG A 339 -4.48 -0.53 9.90
C ARG A 339 -3.97 0.33 11.05
N ASP A 340 -4.84 0.67 12.00
CA ASP A 340 -4.44 1.35 13.23
C ASP A 340 -3.72 2.70 12.99
N ASN A 341 -3.88 3.32 11.81
CA ASN A 341 -3.22 4.59 11.48
C ASN A 341 -4.11 5.78 11.85
N THR A 342 -3.49 6.92 12.13
CA THR A 342 -4.17 8.21 12.28
C THR A 342 -3.81 9.13 11.12
N ILE A 343 -4.81 9.67 10.42
CA ILE A 343 -4.62 10.54 9.25
C ILE A 343 -5.33 11.87 9.52
N HIS A 344 -4.55 12.96 9.58
CA HIS A 344 -5.05 14.31 9.75
C HIS A 344 -5.01 15.07 8.43
N VAL A 345 -6.17 15.54 7.97
CA VAL A 345 -6.29 16.47 6.84
C VAL A 345 -7.21 17.64 7.22
N PRO A 346 -7.03 18.83 6.64
CA PRO A 346 -7.93 19.95 6.91
C PRO A 346 -9.36 19.69 6.42
N GLU A 347 -9.49 19.15 5.20
CA GLU A 347 -10.73 18.73 4.55
C GLU A 347 -10.39 17.86 3.33
N GLY A 348 -11.40 17.25 2.69
CA GLY A 348 -11.23 16.52 1.43
C GLY A 348 -10.95 15.02 1.63
N VAL A 349 -10.00 14.47 0.89
CA VAL A 349 -9.64 13.05 0.93
C VAL A 349 -8.51 12.82 1.93
N ALA A 350 -8.76 11.99 2.94
CA ALA A 350 -7.74 11.59 3.90
C ALA A 350 -6.98 10.37 3.39
N LEU A 351 -7.71 9.36 2.93
CA LEU A 351 -7.17 8.10 2.43
C LEU A 351 -7.78 7.79 1.08
N ARG A 352 -6.93 7.62 0.06
CA ARG A 352 -7.31 7.14 -1.26
C ARG A 352 -6.70 5.79 -1.57
N TYR A 353 -7.52 4.92 -2.13
CA TYR A 353 -7.08 3.74 -2.88
C TYR A 353 -7.50 3.86 -4.35
N ASN A 354 -6.62 3.47 -5.26
CA ASN A 354 -6.92 3.49 -6.69
C ASN A 354 -6.15 2.43 -7.48
N ASP A 355 -6.87 1.66 -8.28
CA ASP A 355 -6.35 0.63 -9.18
C ASP A 355 -6.30 1.09 -10.66
N ARG A 356 -6.45 2.40 -10.93
CA ARG A 356 -6.44 2.92 -12.32
C ARG A 356 -5.20 2.51 -13.11
N ASN A 357 -4.09 2.48 -12.40
CA ASN A 357 -2.78 2.31 -12.96
C ASN A 357 -2.61 0.91 -13.54
N HIS A 358 -3.26 -0.09 -12.98
CA HIS A 358 -3.12 -1.47 -13.43
C HIS A 358 -3.41 -1.68 -14.94
N ALA A 359 -4.54 -1.19 -15.46
CA ALA A 359 -4.91 -1.34 -16.88
C ALA A 359 -4.01 -0.59 -17.90
N GLY A 360 -3.02 0.19 -17.46
CA GLY A 360 -2.17 1.01 -18.33
C GLY A 360 -0.69 0.87 -18.03
N ASP A 361 -0.35 0.84 -16.75
CA ASP A 361 1.01 0.68 -16.22
C ASP A 361 1.57 -0.67 -16.66
N ASP A 362 0.75 -1.73 -16.68
CA ASP A 362 1.11 -3.08 -17.15
C ASP A 362 1.91 -3.14 -18.44
N ARG A 363 1.72 -2.14 -19.32
CA ARG A 363 2.36 -2.11 -20.65
C ARG A 363 3.55 -1.18 -20.74
N THR A 364 3.80 -0.39 -19.71
CA THR A 364 4.75 0.73 -19.77
C THR A 364 5.76 0.76 -18.63
N ALA A 365 5.71 -0.18 -17.70
CA ALA A 365 6.69 -0.25 -16.63
C ALA A 365 8.11 -0.54 -17.15
N ASN A 366 8.97 0.47 -17.02
CA ASN A 366 10.39 0.32 -17.34
C ASN A 366 11.14 -0.61 -16.36
N SER A 367 10.51 -1.04 -15.25
CA SER A 367 11.09 -1.99 -14.30
C SER A 367 11.18 -3.41 -14.88
N GLU A 368 10.32 -3.75 -15.85
CA GLU A 368 10.25 -5.07 -16.48
C GLU A 368 10.25 -4.90 -18.01
N PRO A 369 11.41 -4.84 -18.68
CA PRO A 369 11.48 -4.77 -20.14
C PRO A 369 11.20 -6.15 -20.74
N ASN A 370 9.99 -6.68 -20.55
CA ASN A 370 9.62 -8.04 -20.96
C ASN A 370 8.50 -8.02 -22.02
N ASP A 371 8.58 -8.89 -23.04
CA ASP A 371 7.51 -9.08 -24.01
C ASP A 371 6.26 -9.75 -23.41
N HIS A 372 6.35 -10.20 -22.16
CA HIS A 372 5.25 -10.73 -21.35
C HIS A 372 4.32 -9.65 -20.74
N LEU A 373 4.67 -8.37 -20.79
CA LEU A 373 3.78 -7.26 -20.36
C LEU A 373 2.47 -7.18 -21.15
N GLU A 374 2.46 -7.74 -22.36
CA GLU A 374 1.30 -7.77 -23.24
C GLU A 374 0.48 -9.07 -23.10
N ASP A 375 0.90 -9.99 -22.24
CA ASP A 375 0.21 -11.27 -22.07
C ASP A 375 -1.13 -11.11 -21.36
N PRO A 376 -2.09 -11.99 -21.67
CA PRO A 376 -3.25 -12.20 -20.82
C PRO A 376 -2.82 -12.41 -19.37
N HIS A 377 -3.54 -11.79 -18.45
CA HIS A 377 -3.23 -11.89 -17.02
C HIS A 377 -4.48 -11.84 -16.15
N LEU A 378 -4.32 -12.27 -14.90
CA LEU A 378 -5.34 -12.39 -13.86
C LEU A 378 -4.83 -11.79 -12.55
N HIS A 379 -5.71 -11.05 -11.87
CA HIS A 379 -5.44 -10.42 -10.59
C HIS A 379 -6.19 -11.08 -9.45
N HIS A 380 -5.44 -11.32 -8.39
CA HIS A 380 -5.93 -11.65 -7.06
C HIS A 380 -5.60 -10.49 -6.13
N GLN A 381 -6.62 -9.88 -5.52
CA GLN A 381 -6.41 -8.80 -4.55
C GLN A 381 -6.97 -9.19 -3.19
N ASP A 382 -6.19 -8.99 -2.12
CA ASP A 382 -6.66 -9.06 -0.73
C ASP A 382 -6.25 -7.77 0.00
N ILE A 383 -7.18 -6.83 0.04
CA ILE A 383 -6.93 -5.49 0.57
C ILE A 383 -7.76 -5.28 1.82
N THR A 384 -7.09 -4.92 2.92
CA THR A 384 -7.75 -4.64 4.19
C THR A 384 -7.34 -3.27 4.72
N PHE A 385 -8.33 -2.39 4.88
CA PHE A 385 -8.24 -1.16 5.65
C PHE A 385 -8.98 -1.37 6.98
N ALA A 386 -8.30 -1.21 8.12
CA ALA A 386 -8.90 -1.53 9.41
C ALA A 386 -8.52 -0.55 10.54
N ARG A 387 -9.47 -0.13 11.38
CA ARG A 387 -9.22 0.64 12.61
C ARG A 387 -8.41 1.92 12.41
N ASN A 388 -8.57 2.57 11.26
CA ASN A 388 -7.89 3.85 11.01
C ASN A 388 -8.76 5.01 11.49
N THR A 389 -8.13 6.03 12.06
CA THR A 389 -8.76 7.31 12.38
C THR A 389 -8.53 8.30 11.25
N LEU A 390 -9.60 8.77 10.62
CA LEU A 390 -9.56 9.80 9.58
C LEU A 390 -10.11 11.11 10.14
N ASP A 391 -9.23 12.03 10.47
CA ASP A 391 -9.56 13.30 11.09
C ASP A 391 -9.55 14.43 10.04
N GLY A 392 -10.75 14.82 9.62
CA GLY A 392 -11.03 15.94 8.73
C GLY A 392 -11.40 15.56 7.30
N GLY A 393 -11.15 14.33 6.87
CA GLY A 393 -11.39 13.91 5.49
C GLY A 393 -12.07 12.56 5.36
N ARG A 394 -12.32 12.16 4.11
CA ARG A 394 -13.01 10.93 3.75
C ARG A 394 -12.07 9.79 3.34
N PHE A 395 -12.62 8.58 3.35
CA PHE A 395 -12.07 7.44 2.62
C PHE A 395 -12.59 7.46 1.17
N GLN A 396 -11.72 7.27 0.18
CA GLN A 396 -12.10 7.21 -1.22
C GLN A 396 -11.41 6.03 -1.93
N LEU A 397 -12.22 5.11 -2.44
CA LEU A 397 -11.83 4.16 -3.46
C LEU A 397 -12.23 4.72 -4.83
N GLU A 398 -11.24 4.98 -5.69
CA GLU A 398 -11.52 5.45 -7.04
C GLU A 398 -11.86 4.31 -7.98
N ILE A 399 -10.94 3.36 -8.15
CA ILE A 399 -11.10 2.18 -9.02
C ILE A 399 -10.61 0.94 -8.28
N PHE A 400 -11.31 -0.18 -8.44
CA PHE A 400 -10.89 -1.51 -7.98
C PHE A 400 -11.16 -2.54 -9.08
N ASN A 401 -10.13 -3.30 -9.46
CA ASN A 401 -10.09 -4.14 -10.66
C ASN A 401 -10.39 -3.32 -11.92
N ALA A 402 -9.46 -2.44 -12.31
CA ALA A 402 -9.60 -1.67 -13.55
C ALA A 402 -9.79 -2.59 -14.77
N ARG A 403 -10.65 -2.20 -15.72
CA ARG A 403 -10.84 -2.97 -16.97
C ARG A 403 -9.59 -2.92 -17.85
N ASP A 404 -9.12 -4.10 -18.24
CA ASP A 404 -8.10 -4.29 -19.28
C ASP A 404 -8.64 -5.30 -20.30
N ASP A 405 -8.34 -5.10 -21.58
CA ASP A 405 -8.73 -6.04 -22.65
C ASP A 405 -7.93 -7.36 -22.61
N ARG A 406 -6.85 -7.41 -21.83
CA ARG A 406 -6.04 -8.60 -21.54
C ARG A 406 -6.52 -9.39 -20.32
N HIS A 407 -7.48 -8.90 -19.55
CA HIS A 407 -8.15 -9.69 -18.52
C HIS A 407 -9.06 -10.73 -19.19
N VAL A 408 -8.48 -11.87 -19.55
CA VAL A 408 -9.17 -12.99 -20.22
C VAL A 408 -10.12 -13.75 -19.29
N VAL A 409 -10.00 -13.50 -17.99
CA VAL A 409 -10.83 -14.05 -16.92
C VAL A 409 -11.21 -12.96 -15.94
N ALA A 410 -12.28 -13.19 -15.17
CA ALA A 410 -12.68 -12.29 -14.10
C ALA A 410 -11.57 -12.20 -13.05
N ASN A 411 -11.16 -10.98 -12.72
CA ASN A 411 -10.31 -10.74 -11.56
C ASN A 411 -11.07 -11.12 -10.29
N THR A 412 -10.37 -11.43 -9.21
CA THR A 412 -11.03 -11.67 -7.92
C THR A 412 -10.35 -10.81 -6.88
N GLY A 413 -11.11 -9.89 -6.29
CA GLY A 413 -10.57 -9.03 -5.24
C GLY A 413 -11.45 -8.98 -4.02
N ALA A 414 -10.86 -9.27 -2.86
CA ALA A 414 -11.44 -9.03 -1.56
C ALA A 414 -11.02 -7.64 -1.07
N LEU A 415 -12.01 -6.83 -0.69
CA LEU A 415 -11.79 -5.53 -0.06
C LEU A 415 -12.53 -5.45 1.26
N ARG A 416 -11.79 -5.17 2.34
CA ARG A 416 -12.34 -5.02 3.68
C ARG A 416 -12.08 -3.60 4.20
N ILE A 417 -13.14 -2.92 4.63
CA ILE A 417 -13.09 -1.59 5.28
C ILE A 417 -13.74 -1.73 6.66
N LEU A 418 -12.89 -1.82 7.69
CA LEU A 418 -13.28 -2.29 9.01
C LEU A 418 -13.01 -1.24 10.09
N ASP A 419 -14.00 -1.00 10.96
CA ASP A 419 -13.84 -0.33 12.25
C ASP A 419 -13.15 1.06 12.17
N HIS A 420 -13.33 1.79 11.07
CA HIS A 420 -12.76 3.14 10.92
C HIS A 420 -13.49 4.16 11.80
N ASP A 421 -12.75 5.15 12.30
CA ASP A 421 -13.32 6.33 12.95
C ASP A 421 -13.12 7.56 12.04
N ILE A 422 -14.19 8.02 11.39
CA ILE A 422 -14.13 9.01 10.30
C ILE A 422 -14.87 10.29 10.71
N THR A 423 -14.15 11.41 10.74
CA THR A 423 -14.71 12.75 10.90
C THR A 423 -14.47 13.54 9.62
N VAL A 424 -15.54 13.82 8.87
CA VAL A 424 -15.46 14.58 7.62
C VAL A 424 -15.73 16.06 7.89
N ARG A 425 -14.74 16.91 7.66
CA ARG A 425 -14.93 18.37 7.69
C ARG A 425 -15.36 18.85 6.31
N TYR A 426 -16.40 19.68 6.27
CA TYR A 426 -16.97 20.17 5.01
C TYR A 426 -17.32 21.65 5.03
N ASP A 427 -17.18 22.29 3.87
CA ASP A 427 -17.62 23.65 3.64
C ASP A 427 -19.11 23.66 3.24
N PRO A 428 -20.00 24.27 4.04
CA PRO A 428 -21.44 24.33 3.76
C PRO A 428 -21.80 25.13 2.51
N THR A 429 -20.88 25.91 1.95
CA THR A 429 -21.10 26.73 0.76
C THR A 429 -20.87 25.96 -0.54
N GLN A 430 -20.30 24.76 -0.45
CA GLN A 430 -20.09 23.87 -1.58
C GLN A 430 -21.37 23.10 -1.87
N ASN A 431 -21.87 23.23 -3.11
CA ASN A 431 -23.02 22.46 -3.58
C ASN A 431 -22.54 21.14 -4.20
N MET A 432 -22.04 20.24 -3.34
CA MET A 432 -21.59 18.92 -3.73
C MET A 432 -21.99 17.90 -2.68
N MET A 433 -22.06 16.64 -3.09
CA MET A 433 -22.21 15.54 -2.15
C MET A 433 -20.92 15.37 -1.36
N VAL A 434 -21.05 15.30 -0.03
CA VAL A 434 -19.96 15.07 0.91
C VAL A 434 -20.13 13.66 1.45
N THR A 435 -19.09 12.85 1.33
CA THR A 435 -19.12 11.42 1.62
C THR A 435 -18.16 11.07 2.75
N GLY A 436 -18.52 10.09 3.60
CA GLY A 436 -17.60 9.51 4.58
C GLY A 436 -16.70 8.44 3.97
N ILE A 437 -17.33 7.46 3.33
CA ILE A 437 -16.70 6.40 2.56
C ILE A 437 -17.27 6.46 1.14
N GLN A 438 -16.39 6.59 0.14
CA GLN A 438 -16.80 6.66 -1.26
C GLN A 438 -16.17 5.54 -2.07
N PHE A 439 -16.98 4.89 -2.89
CA PHE A 439 -16.56 3.94 -3.93
C PHE A 439 -16.85 4.58 -5.28
N GLY A 440 -15.94 4.43 -6.25
CA GLY A 440 -15.98 5.13 -7.55
C GLY A 440 -16.38 4.25 -8.74
N ASP A 441 -15.57 3.23 -9.05
CA ASP A 441 -15.80 2.17 -10.05
C ASP A 441 -15.21 0.86 -9.49
N ALA A 442 -15.99 -0.20 -9.41
CA ALA A 442 -15.50 -1.50 -8.98
C ALA A 442 -16.14 -2.65 -9.76
N GLU A 443 -15.34 -3.69 -9.99
CA GLU A 443 -15.71 -4.89 -10.74
C GLU A 443 -15.12 -6.13 -10.06
N ASP A 444 -15.86 -7.23 -10.10
CA ASP A 444 -15.52 -8.54 -9.55
C ASP A 444 -14.97 -8.49 -8.11
N ILE A 445 -15.71 -7.77 -7.26
CA ILE A 445 -15.33 -7.46 -5.88
C ILE A 445 -16.13 -8.26 -4.84
N GLU A 446 -15.43 -8.80 -3.85
CA GLU A 446 -15.99 -9.20 -2.56
C GLU A 446 -15.74 -8.09 -1.54
N LEU A 447 -16.76 -7.28 -1.27
CA LEU A 447 -16.65 -6.08 -0.45
C LEU A 447 -17.27 -6.29 0.93
N LEU A 448 -16.49 -6.05 1.98
CA LEU A 448 -16.98 -5.97 3.36
C LEU A 448 -16.74 -4.57 3.93
N VAL A 449 -17.82 -3.86 4.28
CA VAL A 449 -17.76 -2.57 4.99
C VAL A 449 -18.40 -2.76 6.37
N ARG A 450 -17.59 -2.89 7.42
CA ARG A 450 -18.10 -3.19 8.77
C ARG A 450 -17.60 -2.26 9.86
N GLY A 451 -18.48 -1.90 10.80
CA GLY A 451 -18.07 -1.32 12.10
C GLY A 451 -17.59 0.13 12.00
N ASN A 452 -17.71 0.76 10.83
CA ASN A 452 -17.19 2.11 10.61
C ASN A 452 -18.10 3.14 11.26
N THR A 453 -17.52 4.16 11.87
CA THR A 453 -18.25 5.33 12.39
C THR A 453 -17.94 6.56 11.54
N VAL A 454 -18.99 7.20 11.02
CA VAL A 454 -18.88 8.42 10.22
C VAL A 454 -19.59 9.59 10.91
N ARG A 455 -18.89 10.72 11.02
CA ARG A 455 -19.40 12.00 11.54
C ARG A 455 -19.10 13.12 10.57
N PHE A 456 -19.99 14.10 10.47
CA PHE A 456 -19.79 15.30 9.66
C PHE A 456 -19.66 16.53 10.55
N GLU A 457 -18.60 17.29 10.34
CA GLU A 457 -18.34 18.54 11.04
C GLU A 457 -18.35 19.69 10.03
N LYS A 458 -19.24 20.64 10.27
CA LYS A 458 -19.27 21.87 9.50
C LYS A 458 -17.99 22.66 9.79
N LYS A 459 -17.25 23.03 8.75
CA LYS A 459 -16.12 23.94 8.87
C LYS A 459 -16.61 25.31 9.34
N GLU A 460 -15.97 25.84 10.39
CA GLU A 460 -16.20 27.23 10.77
C GLU A 460 -15.67 28.14 9.66
N SER A 461 -16.53 28.97 9.08
CA SER A 461 -16.11 29.94 8.07
C SER A 461 -15.20 30.96 8.74
N GLU A 462 -13.95 31.09 8.26
CA GLU A 462 -13.04 32.15 8.72
C GLU A 462 -13.53 33.55 8.34
N ASP A 463 -14.41 33.67 7.33
CA ASP A 463 -15.04 34.93 6.94
C ASP A 463 -16.56 34.89 7.15
N PRO A 464 -17.13 35.60 8.14
CA PRO A 464 -18.57 35.70 8.32
C PRO A 464 -19.29 36.45 7.19
N ARG A 465 -18.57 37.10 6.26
CA ARG A 465 -19.15 37.85 5.13
C ARG A 465 -19.51 36.96 3.94
N THR A 466 -18.94 35.76 3.81
CA THR A 466 -19.30 34.80 2.75
C THR A 466 -20.75 34.30 2.91
N LEU A 467 -21.28 34.29 4.13
CA LEU A 467 -22.68 33.99 4.44
C LEU A 467 -23.68 34.99 3.84
N PHE A 468 -23.27 36.24 3.57
CA PHE A 468 -24.18 37.31 3.13
C PHE A 468 -24.21 37.54 1.62
N MET A 469 -23.22 37.04 0.85
CA MET A 469 -23.14 37.28 -0.59
C MET A 469 -23.28 36.02 -1.47
N GLY A 470 -23.40 34.84 -0.87
CA GLY A 470 -23.64 33.59 -1.60
C GLY A 470 -25.12 33.41 -1.93
N THR A 471 -25.43 33.21 -3.21
CA THR A 471 -26.67 32.61 -3.71
C THR A 471 -27.14 31.47 -2.80
N PHE A 472 -28.46 31.31 -2.63
CA PHE A 472 -29.11 30.17 -1.96
C PHE A 472 -28.74 28.84 -2.62
N LYS A 473 -27.49 28.40 -2.45
CA LYS A 473 -27.07 27.06 -2.80
C LYS A 473 -27.68 26.14 -1.76
N GLU A 474 -28.32 25.10 -2.25
CA GLU A 474 -28.78 24.02 -1.38
C GLU A 474 -27.58 23.51 -0.56
N PRO A 475 -27.80 23.17 0.72
CA PRO A 475 -26.73 22.61 1.54
C PRO A 475 -26.17 21.34 0.88
N PRO A 476 -24.90 21.02 1.12
CA PRO A 476 -24.31 19.78 0.61
C PRO A 476 -25.09 18.58 1.14
N VAL A 477 -25.21 17.56 0.28
CA VAL A 477 -25.80 16.28 0.64
C VAL A 477 -24.75 15.45 1.38
N LEU A 478 -24.99 15.17 2.66
CA LEU A 478 -24.10 14.40 3.53
C LEU A 478 -24.46 12.91 3.46
N THR A 479 -23.51 12.08 3.02
CA THR A 479 -23.73 10.65 2.80
C THR A 479 -22.68 9.83 3.54
N GLY A 480 -23.09 8.92 4.42
CA GLY A 480 -22.17 8.05 5.15
C GLY A 480 -21.33 7.19 4.20
N ILE A 481 -21.99 6.33 3.42
CA ILE A 481 -21.37 5.42 2.46
C ILE A 481 -21.96 5.69 1.07
N HIS A 482 -21.11 5.99 0.09
CA HIS A 482 -21.52 6.19 -1.30
C HIS A 482 -20.96 5.09 -2.18
N LEU A 483 -21.85 4.25 -2.73
CA LEU A 483 -21.54 3.23 -3.72
C LEU A 483 -21.80 3.80 -5.12
N HIS A 484 -20.74 4.21 -5.81
CA HIS A 484 -20.81 4.60 -7.21
C HIS A 484 -20.25 3.48 -8.09
N VAL A 485 -21.01 3.11 -9.12
CA VAL A 485 -20.60 2.19 -10.19
C VAL A 485 -19.97 0.90 -9.66
N ILE A 486 -20.80 -0.02 -9.20
CA ILE A 486 -20.39 -1.40 -8.95
C ILE A 486 -21.02 -2.27 -10.03
N ARG A 487 -20.18 -2.90 -10.86
CA ARG A 487 -20.70 -3.70 -11.98
C ARG A 487 -21.05 -5.11 -11.52
N THR A 488 -20.07 -5.79 -10.93
CA THR A 488 -20.18 -7.15 -10.40
C THR A 488 -19.59 -7.19 -9.00
N GLY A 489 -20.26 -7.89 -8.07
CA GLY A 489 -19.71 -8.08 -6.73
C GLY A 489 -20.71 -8.60 -5.69
N ASN A 490 -20.15 -9.07 -4.59
CA ASN A 490 -20.87 -9.45 -3.37
C ASN A 490 -20.49 -8.47 -2.26
N LEU A 491 -21.46 -7.71 -1.75
CA LEU A 491 -21.23 -6.62 -0.80
C LEU A 491 -21.91 -6.94 0.53
N THR A 492 -21.19 -6.84 1.63
CA THR A 492 -21.75 -6.88 2.97
C THR A 492 -21.46 -5.56 3.66
N ILE A 493 -22.51 -4.84 4.06
CA ILE A 493 -22.41 -3.57 4.78
C ILE A 493 -23.04 -3.76 6.15
N ALA A 494 -22.21 -3.91 7.18
CA ALA A 494 -22.66 -4.36 8.49
C ALA A 494 -22.22 -3.43 9.63
N GLU A 495 -23.07 -3.22 10.63
CA GLU A 495 -22.67 -2.62 11.92
C GLU A 495 -22.04 -1.21 11.80
N ASN A 496 -22.30 -0.48 10.72
CA ASN A 496 -21.77 0.87 10.53
C ASN A 496 -22.66 1.89 11.26
N THR A 497 -22.05 2.94 11.78
CA THR A 497 -22.73 4.06 12.41
C THR A 497 -22.54 5.33 11.59
N VAL A 498 -23.63 6.00 11.24
CA VAL A 498 -23.59 7.34 10.62
C VAL A 498 -24.33 8.29 11.56
N ALA A 499 -23.59 9.13 12.28
CA ALA A 499 -24.13 9.87 13.42
C ALA A 499 -25.13 10.97 13.03
N THR A 500 -24.93 11.59 11.87
CA THR A 500 -25.81 12.60 11.26
C THR A 500 -25.56 12.63 9.75
N GLY A 501 -26.56 12.96 8.95
CA GLY A 501 -26.41 13.10 7.49
C GLY A 501 -27.74 13.02 6.76
N ASP A 502 -27.72 13.23 5.44
CA ASP A 502 -28.88 13.06 4.58
C ASP A 502 -29.11 11.58 4.26
N TYR A 503 -28.04 10.84 3.98
CA TYR A 503 -28.10 9.40 3.64
C TYR A 503 -27.14 8.57 4.49
N GLY A 504 -27.60 7.43 5.02
CA GLY A 504 -26.72 6.39 5.55
C GLY A 504 -25.91 5.78 4.42
N ILE A 505 -26.63 5.26 3.41
CA ILE A 505 -26.07 4.77 2.15
C ILE A 505 -26.72 5.45 0.95
N TYR A 506 -25.89 5.91 0.01
CA TYR A 506 -26.34 6.28 -1.33
C TYR A 506 -25.71 5.32 -2.35
N ALA A 507 -26.51 4.68 -3.19
CA ALA A 507 -26.03 3.73 -4.18
C ALA A 507 -26.54 4.11 -5.58
N ASN A 508 -25.65 4.23 -6.55
CA ASN A 508 -26.02 4.49 -7.93
C ASN A 508 -25.02 3.89 -8.93
N GLY A 509 -25.53 3.47 -10.09
CA GLY A 509 -24.70 2.83 -11.11
C GLY A 509 -24.43 1.34 -10.84
N MET A 510 -25.33 0.65 -10.15
CA MET A 510 -25.26 -0.81 -10.00
C MET A 510 -25.80 -1.45 -11.29
N THR A 511 -24.93 -1.97 -12.16
CA THR A 511 -25.33 -2.23 -13.57
C THR A 511 -25.44 -3.69 -13.99
N GLU A 512 -24.74 -4.63 -13.35
CA GLU A 512 -24.72 -6.04 -13.79
C GLU A 512 -25.15 -7.00 -12.67
N ARG A 513 -24.22 -7.73 -12.05
CA ARG A 513 -24.51 -8.74 -11.02
C ARG A 513 -23.98 -8.26 -9.67
N VAL A 514 -24.76 -7.44 -8.99
CA VAL A 514 -24.42 -7.00 -7.64
C VAL A 514 -25.40 -7.55 -6.62
N TYR A 515 -24.86 -8.34 -5.70
CA TYR A 515 -25.57 -8.79 -4.51
C TYR A 515 -25.07 -7.98 -3.33
N TRP A 516 -25.97 -7.48 -2.50
CA TRP A 516 -25.59 -6.74 -1.32
C TRP A 516 -26.53 -7.01 -0.14
N GLU A 517 -25.95 -7.00 1.05
CA GLU A 517 -26.64 -7.27 2.31
C GLU A 517 -26.33 -6.17 3.32
N LEU A 518 -27.36 -5.74 4.05
CA LEU A 518 -27.28 -4.69 5.07
C LEU A 518 -27.60 -5.30 6.44
N LEU A 519 -26.65 -5.30 7.37
CA LEU A 519 -26.79 -6.01 8.65
C LEU A 519 -26.50 -5.09 9.84
N GLY A 520 -27.48 -4.80 10.69
CA GLY A 520 -27.24 -4.14 11.98
C GLY A 520 -26.62 -2.73 11.93
N ASN A 521 -26.82 -1.96 10.86
CA ASN A 521 -26.31 -0.59 10.76
C ASN A 521 -27.15 0.40 11.60
N ASP A 522 -26.49 1.38 12.27
CA ASP A 522 -27.13 2.50 13.00
C ASP A 522 -26.98 3.80 12.19
N PHE A 523 -27.89 4.01 11.23
CA PHE A 523 -27.93 5.23 10.44
C PHE A 523 -28.86 6.26 11.07
N ARG A 524 -28.29 7.31 11.65
CA ARG A 524 -29.04 8.44 12.23
C ARG A 524 -29.18 9.56 11.21
N THR A 525 -29.67 9.18 10.04
CA THR A 525 -29.75 10.03 8.85
C THR A 525 -31.19 10.35 8.46
N ALA A 526 -31.40 11.31 7.57
CA ALA A 526 -32.75 11.59 7.06
C ALA A 526 -33.32 10.42 6.23
N THR A 527 -32.45 9.62 5.62
CA THR A 527 -32.82 8.44 4.84
C THR A 527 -31.73 7.37 5.00
N ASP A 528 -32.10 6.18 5.48
CA ASP A 528 -31.12 5.11 5.74
C ASP A 528 -30.43 4.66 4.46
N TYR A 529 -31.18 4.50 3.36
CA TYR A 529 -30.62 4.15 2.07
C TYR A 529 -31.40 4.75 0.88
N ARG A 530 -30.70 5.05 -0.22
CA ARG A 530 -31.30 5.44 -1.51
C ARG A 530 -30.52 4.86 -2.70
N GLY A 531 -31.22 4.22 -3.64
CA GLY A 531 -30.64 3.77 -4.91
C GLY A 531 -31.69 3.42 -5.97
N ALA A 532 -31.35 3.60 -7.26
CA ALA A 532 -32.24 3.34 -8.40
C ALA A 532 -32.00 1.94 -8.95
N HIS A 533 -33.08 1.17 -9.11
CA HIS A 533 -33.13 -0.14 -9.78
C HIS A 533 -32.07 -1.15 -9.34
N VAL A 534 -32.39 -1.88 -8.28
CA VAL A 534 -31.97 -3.28 -8.13
C VAL A 534 -33.28 -4.05 -8.01
N GLU A 535 -33.59 -4.95 -8.94
CA GLU A 535 -34.75 -5.87 -8.80
C GLU A 535 -34.61 -6.79 -7.59
N ALA A 536 -33.42 -6.84 -6.98
CA ALA A 536 -33.21 -7.33 -5.62
C ALA A 536 -33.42 -6.17 -4.63
N THR A 537 -34.61 -6.14 -4.03
CA THR A 537 -34.81 -5.43 -2.76
C THR A 537 -33.80 -6.01 -1.75
N PRO A 538 -33.14 -5.20 -0.89
CA PRO A 538 -32.32 -5.76 0.18
C PRO A 538 -33.10 -6.85 0.92
N HIS A 539 -32.51 -8.02 1.08
CA HIS A 539 -33.09 -9.01 2.00
C HIS A 539 -32.87 -8.47 3.42
N GLU A 540 -33.89 -7.83 3.99
CA GLU A 540 -33.94 -7.59 5.42
C GLU A 540 -34.03 -8.97 6.09
N GLY A 541 -32.90 -9.44 6.61
CA GLY A 541 -32.78 -10.72 7.27
C GLY A 541 -33.51 -10.75 8.61
N ASP A 542 -34.83 -10.91 8.56
CA ASP A 542 -35.57 -11.52 9.66
C ASP A 542 -35.67 -13.03 9.34
N ASP A 543 -34.99 -13.85 10.15
CA ASP A 543 -34.97 -15.32 10.16
C ASP A 543 -34.22 -16.05 9.01
N LEU A 544 -32.89 -16.14 9.12
CA LEU A 544 -32.09 -17.13 8.38
C LEU A 544 -32.22 -18.52 9.04
N ASP A 545 -33.21 -19.30 8.59
CA ASP A 545 -33.28 -20.75 8.76
C ASP A 545 -32.45 -21.44 7.66
N ASP A 546 -31.43 -22.18 8.10
CA ASP A 546 -30.27 -22.71 7.36
C ASP A 546 -30.59 -23.91 6.45
N THR A 547 -31.42 -23.74 5.40
CA THR A 547 -31.86 -24.89 4.57
C THR A 547 -31.81 -24.75 3.05
N ARG A 548 -31.01 -23.86 2.45
CA ARG A 548 -30.86 -23.84 0.98
C ARG A 548 -29.44 -23.67 0.45
N ARG A 549 -28.73 -24.79 0.37
CA ARG A 549 -27.71 -25.08 -0.66
C ARG A 549 -27.97 -26.46 -1.27
N GLU A 550 -29.00 -26.57 -2.11
CA GLU A 550 -29.07 -27.68 -3.08
C GLU A 550 -28.63 -27.15 -4.44
N ARG A 551 -27.47 -27.62 -4.90
CA ARG A 551 -26.99 -27.48 -6.27
C ARG A 551 -27.91 -28.30 -7.20
N PRO A 552 -28.21 -27.85 -8.43
CA PRO A 552 -28.88 -28.69 -9.39
C PRO A 552 -27.91 -29.76 -9.93
N GLU A 553 -28.22 -31.03 -9.70
CA GLU A 553 -27.56 -32.15 -10.36
C GLU A 553 -27.96 -32.17 -11.85
N GLY A 554 -26.96 -32.12 -12.73
CA GLY A 554 -27.15 -32.26 -14.17
C GLY A 554 -27.19 -33.73 -14.58
N GLU A 555 -28.32 -34.16 -15.13
CA GLU A 555 -28.46 -35.36 -15.95
C GLU A 555 -28.09 -35.07 -17.41
N ALA A 556 -27.11 -35.79 -17.95
CA ALA A 556 -27.01 -36.26 -19.34
C ALA A 556 -25.70 -37.06 -19.46
N GLY A 557 -25.62 -38.28 -19.98
CA GLY A 557 -26.49 -39.06 -20.84
C GLY A 557 -25.57 -39.89 -21.72
N THR A 558 -25.40 -41.17 -21.41
CA THR A 558 -24.60 -42.12 -22.18
C THR A 558 -25.45 -42.77 -23.27
N ALA A 559 -25.00 -42.74 -24.53
CA ALA A 559 -25.34 -43.75 -25.51
C ALA A 559 -24.33 -43.75 -26.67
N ALA A 560 -23.66 -44.89 -26.85
CA ALA A 560 -22.86 -45.25 -28.01
C ALA A 560 -23.63 -46.20 -28.94
N LYS A 561 -23.04 -46.43 -30.12
CA LYS A 561 -23.35 -47.41 -31.20
C LYS A 561 -24.23 -46.88 -32.34
N ASP A 562 -24.02 -47.23 -33.61
CA ASP A 562 -22.98 -47.93 -34.38
C ASP A 562 -23.36 -47.69 -35.86
N GLU A 563 -22.36 -47.78 -36.75
CA GLU A 563 -22.41 -48.26 -38.15
C GLU A 563 -23.50 -47.75 -39.14
N ASP A 564 -23.10 -47.10 -40.23
CA ASP A 564 -22.86 -47.79 -41.52
C ASP A 564 -22.49 -46.85 -42.68
N ALA A 565 -21.72 -47.40 -43.61
CA ALA A 565 -21.20 -46.77 -44.81
C ALA A 565 -22.28 -46.54 -45.89
N HIS A 566 -22.13 -45.49 -46.72
CA HIS A 566 -22.22 -45.62 -48.18
C HIS A 566 -21.78 -44.36 -48.95
N THR A 567 -21.13 -44.66 -50.07
CA THR A 567 -20.58 -43.86 -51.17
C THR A 567 -21.63 -43.26 -52.12
N HIS A 568 -21.25 -42.18 -52.80
CA HIS A 568 -21.59 -41.67 -54.16
C HIS A 568 -21.86 -40.16 -54.12
N ASP A 569 -21.06 -39.30 -54.75
CA ASP A 569 -20.75 -39.09 -56.17
C ASP A 569 -21.86 -38.40 -56.99
N HIS A 570 -21.43 -37.31 -57.65
CA HIS A 570 -21.98 -36.45 -58.70
C HIS A 570 -23.49 -36.16 -58.85
N GLY A 571 -23.81 -34.85 -58.85
CA GLY A 571 -24.21 -34.17 -60.09
C GLY A 571 -25.61 -33.55 -60.17
N GLY A 572 -25.64 -32.25 -60.44
CA GLY A 572 -26.61 -31.61 -61.35
C GLY A 572 -27.84 -30.92 -60.74
N HIS A 573 -27.76 -29.60 -60.56
CA HIS A 573 -28.37 -28.62 -61.46
C HIS A 573 -27.88 -27.20 -61.19
#